data_AF-A0A9E5UBM1-F1
#
_entry.id   AF-A0A9E5UBM1-F1
#
_cell.length_a   1.000
_cell.length_b   1.000
_cell.length_c   1.000
_cell.angle_alpha   90.00
_cell.angle_beta   90.00
_cell.angle_gamma   90.00
#
_symmetry.space_group_name_H-M   'P 1'
#
loop_
_entity.id
_entity.type
_entity.pdbx_description
1 polymer ?
#
loop_
_entity_poly.entity_id
_entity_poly.type
_entity_poly.pdbx_seq_one_letter_code
_entity_poly.pdbx_strand_id
1 'polypeptide(L)'
;MIFQNPEDRDFFIQMGWTKPSRLRLIRGSGVDVNHFSHQPVQEESEIPKVLLPARMLWTKGVGEFVDAGRRLRQQGVEVRFILVGDTDPGNPDAVTEKQLRAWQDQGLVEFWGWQADMRSVYSQATIVCLPSYREGVPKTLLEAA
;
A
#
# COMPACT_ATOMS: atom_id res chain seq x y z
N MET A 1 6.48 2.52 26.62
CA MET A 1 6.57 2.73 25.16
C MET A 1 6.06 1.47 24.48
N ILE A 2 5.22 1.62 23.46
CA ILE A 2 4.60 0.49 22.76
C ILE A 2 5.30 0.32 21.41
N PHE A 3 5.73 -0.89 21.11
CA PHE A 3 6.31 -1.26 19.81
C PHE A 3 5.42 -2.29 19.13
N GLN A 4 5.40 -2.28 17.80
CA GLN A 4 4.67 -3.27 16.99
C GLN A 4 5.61 -4.24 16.27
N ASN A 5 6.89 -3.88 16.12
CA ASN A 5 7.91 -4.70 15.48
C ASN A 5 9.05 -4.98 16.48
N PRO A 6 9.52 -6.24 16.66
CA PRO A 6 10.63 -6.56 17.57
C PRO A 6 11.93 -5.83 17.22
N GLU A 7 12.16 -5.57 15.94
CA GLU A 7 13.37 -4.90 15.43
C GLU A 7 13.52 -3.48 15.98
N ASP A 8 12.42 -2.71 15.97
CA ASP A 8 12.39 -1.34 16.53
C ASP A 8 12.59 -1.36 18.04
N ARG A 9 11.96 -2.33 18.73
CA ARG A 9 12.15 -2.50 20.18
C ARG A 9 13.63 -2.75 20.49
N ASP A 10 14.26 -3.64 19.74
CA ASP A 10 15.64 -4.08 20.00
C ASP A 10 16.64 -2.97 19.66
N PHE A 11 16.39 -2.19 18.60
CA PHE A 11 17.15 -0.99 18.29
C PHE A 11 17.13 0.02 19.45
N PHE A 12 15.96 0.29 20.05
CA PHE A 12 15.82 1.23 21.16
C PHE A 12 16.47 0.73 22.46
N ILE A 13 16.50 -0.59 22.69
CA ILE A 13 17.24 -1.19 23.82
C ILE A 13 18.75 -1.04 23.58
N GLN A 14 19.23 -1.36 22.37
CA GLN A 14 20.65 -1.27 22.03
C GLN A 14 21.21 0.14 22.15
N MET A 15 20.41 1.15 21.77
CA MET A 15 20.80 2.56 21.90
C MET A 15 20.75 3.09 23.35
N GLY A 16 20.31 2.28 24.32
CA GLY A 16 20.23 2.67 25.73
C GLY A 16 19.13 3.70 26.03
N TRP A 17 18.24 3.97 25.08
CA TRP A 17 17.20 5.00 25.19
C TRP A 17 16.03 4.58 26.07
N THR A 18 15.94 3.30 26.43
CA THR A 18 14.86 2.79 27.28
C THR A 18 15.23 1.49 27.98
N LYS A 19 14.53 1.17 29.08
CA LYS A 19 14.72 -0.06 29.87
C LYS A 19 13.71 -1.13 29.41
N PRO A 20 14.10 -2.41 29.32
CA PRO A 20 13.21 -3.49 28.90
C PRO A 20 11.89 -3.56 29.68
N SER A 21 11.91 -3.25 30.97
CA SER A 21 10.73 -3.24 31.86
C SER A 21 9.68 -2.18 31.54
N ARG A 22 9.99 -1.21 30.65
CA ARG A 22 9.06 -0.15 30.21
C ARG A 22 8.55 -0.33 28.79
N LEU A 23 8.82 -1.49 28.19
CA LEU A 23 8.46 -1.83 26.82
C LEU A 23 7.30 -2.82 26.79
N ARG A 24 6.34 -2.55 25.92
CA ARG A 24 5.25 -3.48 25.58
C ARG A 24 5.30 -3.70 24.08
N LEU A 25 5.53 -4.94 23.66
CA LEU A 25 5.39 -5.34 22.27
C LEU A 25 3.95 -5.82 22.07
N ILE A 26 3.24 -5.25 21.09
CA ILE A 26 1.94 -5.72 20.63
C ILE A 26 2.10 -6.34 19.24
N ARG A 27 1.29 -7.34 18.88
CA ARG A 27 1.40 -8.09 17.60
C ARG A 27 0.82 -7.33 16.38
N GLY A 28 0.85 -6.00 16.41
CA GLY A 28 0.18 -5.15 15.42
C GLY A 28 -1.22 -4.70 15.86
N SER A 29 -1.83 -3.81 15.07
CA SER A 29 -3.16 -3.24 15.33
C SER A 29 -4.34 -4.13 14.94
N GLY A 30 -4.12 -5.25 14.22
CA GLY A 30 -5.19 -6.10 13.70
C GLY A 30 -6.11 -5.40 12.68
N VAL A 31 -7.12 -6.13 12.21
CA VAL A 31 -8.20 -5.63 11.34
C VAL A 31 -9.53 -6.16 11.85
N ASP A 32 -10.62 -5.41 11.66
CA ASP A 32 -11.97 -5.89 11.98
C ASP A 32 -12.46 -6.84 10.87
N VAL A 33 -12.41 -8.14 11.17
CA VAL A 33 -12.80 -9.22 10.25
C VAL A 33 -14.29 -9.22 9.91
N ASN A 34 -15.16 -8.61 10.73
CA ASN A 34 -16.58 -8.47 10.38
C ASN A 34 -16.79 -7.31 9.41
N HIS A 35 -15.92 -6.30 9.46
CA HIS A 35 -15.98 -5.14 8.59
C HIS A 35 -15.29 -5.37 7.23
N PHE A 36 -14.25 -6.20 7.21
CA PHE A 36 -13.50 -6.65 6.03
C PHE A 36 -13.74 -8.13 5.75
N SER A 37 -15.01 -8.55 5.72
CA SER A 37 -15.37 -9.90 5.32
C SER A 37 -15.17 -10.06 3.81
N HIS A 38 -14.60 -11.19 3.38
CA HIS A 38 -14.49 -11.56 1.97
C HIS A 38 -15.76 -11.25 1.19
N GLN A 39 -15.65 -10.37 0.19
CA GLN A 39 -16.69 -10.11 -0.79
C GLN A 39 -16.37 -10.93 -2.05
N PRO A 40 -17.35 -11.60 -2.67
CA PRO A 40 -17.14 -12.19 -3.99
C PRO A 40 -16.63 -11.12 -4.95
N VAL A 41 -15.57 -11.43 -5.69
CA VAL A 41 -15.10 -10.56 -6.77
C VAL A 41 -16.27 -10.33 -7.73
N GLN A 42 -16.63 -9.08 -7.99
CA GLN A 42 -17.63 -8.79 -9.02
C GLN A 42 -17.02 -9.16 -10.37
N GLU A 43 -17.47 -10.29 -10.93
CA GLU A 43 -17.09 -10.81 -12.25
C GLU A 43 -17.57 -9.86 -13.35
N GLU A 44 -16.84 -8.77 -13.66
CA GLU A 44 -17.23 -7.88 -14.77
C GLU A 44 -16.06 -7.30 -15.61
N SER A 45 -14.81 -7.69 -15.38
CA SER A 45 -13.69 -7.24 -16.23
C SER A 45 -12.76 -8.38 -16.62
N GLU A 46 -12.62 -8.63 -17.93
CA GLU A 46 -11.63 -9.59 -18.49
C GLU A 46 -10.18 -9.17 -18.18
N ILE A 47 -9.94 -7.91 -17.82
CA ILE A 47 -8.61 -7.34 -17.59
C ILE A 47 -8.32 -7.31 -16.07
N PRO A 48 -7.27 -8.02 -15.60
CA PRO A 48 -6.89 -8.01 -14.19
C PRO A 48 -6.55 -6.60 -13.67
N LYS A 49 -6.99 -6.31 -12.45
CA LYS A 49 -6.72 -5.05 -11.74
C LYS A 49 -5.74 -5.31 -10.59
N VAL A 50 -4.55 -4.71 -10.66
CA VAL A 50 -3.57 -4.70 -9.58
C VAL A 50 -3.69 -3.38 -8.83
N LEU A 51 -3.94 -3.45 -7.53
CA LEU A 51 -4.22 -2.30 -6.68
C LEU A 51 -3.07 -2.08 -5.69
N LEU A 52 -2.59 -0.83 -5.57
CA LEU A 52 -1.68 -0.40 -4.53
C LEU A 52 -2.38 0.65 -3.64
N PRO A 53 -2.84 0.26 -2.43
CA PRO A 53 -3.44 1.18 -1.46
C PRO A 53 -2.38 1.68 -0.50
N ALA A 54 -1.88 2.89 -0.71
CA ALA A 54 -0.85 3.49 0.14
C ALA A 54 -0.87 5.01 0.08
N ARG A 55 -0.16 5.67 0.98
CA ARG A 55 0.25 7.06 0.74
C ARG A 55 1.17 7.08 -0.49
N MET A 56 1.03 8.09 -1.34
CA MET A 56 1.83 8.22 -2.57
C MET A 56 3.26 8.65 -2.24
N LEU A 57 4.04 7.73 -1.68
CA LEU A 57 5.40 7.91 -1.23
C LEU A 57 6.34 6.97 -1.99
N TRP A 58 7.56 7.41 -2.30
CA TRP A 58 8.53 6.56 -2.99
C TRP A 58 8.88 5.31 -2.16
N THR A 59 9.00 5.44 -0.84
CA THR A 59 9.25 4.28 0.07
C THR A 59 8.10 3.26 0.14
N LYS A 60 6.90 3.62 -0.34
CA LYS A 60 5.78 2.68 -0.52
C LYS A 60 5.85 1.91 -1.83
N GLY A 61 6.91 2.10 -2.60
CA GLY A 61 7.20 1.37 -3.83
C GLY A 61 6.34 1.82 -5.02
N VAL A 62 5.83 3.07 -4.98
CA VAL A 62 5.00 3.62 -6.07
C VAL A 62 5.77 3.64 -7.40
N GLY A 63 7.08 3.92 -7.36
CA GLY A 63 7.92 3.93 -8.56
C GLY A 63 8.05 2.55 -9.19
N GLU A 64 8.33 1.54 -8.37
CA GLU A 64 8.44 0.13 -8.77
C GLU A 64 7.12 -0.41 -9.30
N PHE A 65 6.00 -0.02 -8.68
CA PHE A 65 4.67 -0.37 -9.12
C PHE A 65 4.37 0.16 -10.54
N VAL A 66 4.70 1.44 -10.79
CA VAL A 66 4.56 2.05 -12.12
C VAL A 66 5.50 1.40 -13.13
N ASP A 67 6.74 1.07 -12.74
CA ASP A 67 7.70 0.41 -13.63
C ASP A 67 7.26 -1.02 -13.99
N ALA A 68 6.69 -1.77 -13.05
CA ALA A 68 6.11 -3.08 -13.31
C ALA A 68 4.98 -3.00 -14.37
N GLY A 69 4.07 -2.02 -14.23
CA GLY A 69 3.03 -1.77 -15.23
C GLY A 69 3.59 -1.41 -16.61
N ARG A 70 4.63 -0.57 -16.65
CA ARG A 70 5.35 -0.24 -17.90
C ARG A 70 5.92 -1.49 -18.58
N ARG A 71 6.59 -2.36 -17.83
CA ARG A 71 7.22 -3.58 -18.35
C ARG A 71 6.20 -4.57 -18.89
N LEU A 72 5.10 -4.80 -18.18
CA LEU A 72 4.03 -5.67 -18.65
C LEU A 72 3.38 -5.13 -19.93
N ARG A 73 3.14 -3.83 -20.00
CA ARG A 73 2.63 -3.18 -21.22
C ARG A 73 3.58 -3.35 -22.41
N GLN A 74 4.89 -3.20 -22.21
CA GLN A 74 5.90 -3.45 -23.25
C GLN A 74 5.92 -4.90 -23.73
N GLN A 75 5.51 -5.84 -22.87
CA GLN A 75 5.37 -7.26 -23.21
C GLN A 75 4.01 -7.59 -23.85
N GLY A 76 3.13 -6.61 -24.05
CA GLY A 76 1.79 -6.81 -24.60
C GLY A 76 0.82 -7.49 -23.63
N VAL A 77 1.12 -7.48 -22.32
CA VAL A 77 0.26 -8.04 -21.28
C VAL A 77 -0.73 -6.97 -20.83
N GLU A 78 -2.02 -7.27 -20.95
CA GLU A 78 -3.11 -6.35 -20.60
C GLU A 78 -3.48 -6.50 -19.12
N VAL A 79 -3.07 -5.52 -18.31
CA VAL A 79 -3.33 -5.44 -16.86
C VAL A 79 -3.48 -3.97 -16.47
N ARG A 80 -4.44 -3.67 -15.60
CA ARG A 80 -4.67 -2.33 -15.05
C ARG A 80 -3.95 -2.16 -13.73
N PHE A 81 -3.06 -1.18 -13.64
CA PHE A 81 -2.35 -0.82 -12.41
C PHE A 81 -3.01 0.40 -11.78
N ILE A 82 -3.47 0.27 -10.53
CA ILE A 82 -4.29 1.28 -9.87
C ILE A 82 -3.59 1.73 -8.58
N LEU A 83 -3.40 3.04 -8.45
CA LEU A 83 -2.90 3.71 -7.26
C LEU A 83 -4.06 4.33 -6.48
N VAL A 84 -4.21 3.94 -5.21
CA VAL A 84 -5.24 4.47 -4.31
C VAL A 84 -4.60 5.04 -3.05
N GLY A 85 -4.94 6.28 -2.75
CA GLY A 85 -4.45 7.03 -1.61
C GLY A 85 -4.03 8.44 -1.97
N ASP A 86 -3.68 9.21 -0.95
CA ASP A 86 -3.37 10.63 -1.11
C ASP A 86 -1.87 10.88 -1.30
N THR A 87 -1.57 12.02 -1.90
CA THR A 87 -0.23 12.62 -1.85
C THR A 87 0.02 13.27 -0.49
N ASP A 88 1.28 13.52 -0.14
CA ASP A 88 1.65 14.28 1.05
C ASP A 88 2.64 15.39 0.68
N PRO A 89 2.17 16.55 0.21
CA PRO A 89 3.06 17.61 -0.29
C PRO A 89 4.07 18.12 0.74
N GLY A 90 3.83 17.91 2.04
CA GLY A 90 4.75 18.28 3.11
C GLY A 90 5.88 17.27 3.35
N ASN A 91 5.82 16.10 2.71
CA ASN A 91 6.79 15.04 2.86
C ASN A 91 7.77 15.01 1.67
N PRO A 92 9.09 15.10 1.91
CA PRO A 92 10.12 15.00 0.87
C PRO A 92 10.07 13.68 0.08
N ASP A 93 9.54 12.62 0.69
CA ASP A 93 9.39 11.30 0.07
C ASP A 93 8.11 11.18 -0.78
N ALA A 94 7.28 12.22 -0.86
CA ALA A 94 6.04 12.18 -1.61
C ALA A 94 6.28 12.23 -3.13
N VAL A 95 5.52 11.39 -3.83
CA VAL A 95 5.34 11.51 -5.27
C VAL A 95 4.42 12.70 -5.51
N THR A 96 4.87 13.66 -6.30
CA THR A 96 4.07 14.84 -6.63
C THR A 96 2.82 14.46 -7.42
N GLU A 97 1.72 15.18 -7.21
CA GLU A 97 0.50 14.96 -8.01
C GLU A 97 0.76 15.14 -9.51
N LYS A 98 1.63 16.10 -9.88
CA LYS A 98 2.06 16.29 -11.27
C LYS A 98 2.66 15.01 -11.87
N GLN A 99 3.49 14.30 -11.11
CA GLN A 99 4.11 13.05 -11.56
C GLN A 99 3.08 11.91 -11.69
N LEU A 100 2.14 11.81 -10.75
CA LEU A 100 1.05 10.83 -10.80
C LEU A 100 0.15 11.04 -12.02
N ARG A 101 -0.25 12.29 -12.27
CA ARG A 101 -1.01 12.68 -13.47
C ARG A 101 -0.24 12.35 -14.74
N ALA A 102 1.05 12.66 -14.79
CA ALA A 102 1.87 12.35 -15.96
C ALA A 102 1.95 10.84 -16.25
N TRP A 103 2.05 9.97 -15.23
CA TRP A 103 2.00 8.53 -15.44
C TRP A 103 0.61 8.03 -15.85
N GLN A 104 -0.44 8.67 -15.34
CA GLN A 104 -1.81 8.38 -15.77
C GLN A 104 -2.05 8.76 -17.23
N ASP A 105 -1.59 9.94 -17.65
CA ASP A 105 -1.72 10.41 -19.05
C ASP A 105 -0.90 9.54 -20.02
N GLN A 106 0.19 8.96 -19.55
CA GLN A 106 0.96 7.95 -20.31
C GLN A 106 0.24 6.60 -20.38
N GLY A 107 -0.82 6.38 -19.59
CA GLY A 107 -1.52 5.11 -19.46
C GLY A 107 -0.68 4.02 -18.80
N LEU A 108 0.22 4.39 -17.88
CA LEU A 108 1.00 3.42 -17.11
C LEU A 108 0.25 2.93 -15.86
N VAL A 109 -0.55 3.82 -15.27
CA VAL A 109 -1.34 3.57 -14.06
C VAL A 109 -2.63 4.39 -14.10
N GLU A 110 -3.59 4.03 -13.27
CA GLU A 110 -4.73 4.87 -12.92
C GLU A 110 -4.51 5.42 -11.51
N PHE A 111 -4.73 6.71 -11.32
CA PHE A 111 -4.64 7.34 -10.01
C PHE A 111 -6.04 7.72 -9.52
N TRP A 112 -6.59 6.91 -8.61
CA TRP A 112 -7.94 7.13 -8.08
C TRP A 112 -7.97 8.06 -6.86
N GLY A 113 -6.81 8.54 -6.42
CA GLY A 113 -6.70 9.42 -5.26
C GLY A 113 -7.12 8.75 -3.96
N TRP A 114 -7.37 9.56 -2.93
CA TRP A 114 -7.86 9.09 -1.65
C TRP A 114 -9.31 8.58 -1.76
N GLN A 115 -9.57 7.43 -1.13
CA GLN A 115 -10.89 6.80 -1.09
C GLN A 115 -11.31 6.60 0.36
N ALA A 116 -12.53 7.01 0.69
CA ALA A 116 -13.10 6.84 2.02
C ALA A 116 -13.55 5.39 2.26
N ASP A 117 -14.12 4.76 1.23
CA ASP A 117 -14.64 3.39 1.29
C ASP A 117 -13.67 2.42 0.60
N MET A 118 -12.68 1.95 1.35
CA MET A 118 -11.71 0.98 0.84
C MET A 118 -12.31 -0.39 0.56
N ARG A 119 -13.46 -0.75 1.13
CA ARG A 119 -14.10 -2.05 0.85
C ARG A 119 -14.54 -2.13 -0.61
N SER A 120 -15.22 -1.09 -1.09
CA SER A 120 -15.63 -0.96 -2.49
C SER A 120 -14.43 -0.94 -3.44
N VAL A 121 -13.29 -0.40 -2.99
CA VAL A 121 -12.04 -0.41 -3.76
C VAL A 121 -11.46 -1.83 -3.82
N TYR A 122 -11.35 -2.53 -2.68
CA TYR A 122 -10.81 -3.89 -2.63
C TYR A 122 -11.65 -4.89 -3.42
N SER A 123 -12.98 -4.76 -3.42
CA SER A 123 -13.86 -5.63 -4.21
C SER A 123 -13.66 -5.50 -5.72
N GLN A 124 -13.01 -4.42 -6.18
CA GLN A 124 -12.66 -4.22 -7.58
C GLN A 124 -11.26 -4.74 -7.94
N ALA A 125 -10.43 -5.10 -6.95
CA ALA A 125 -9.06 -5.54 -7.19
C ALA A 125 -9.00 -7.05 -7.48
N THR A 126 -8.22 -7.44 -8.48
CA THR A 126 -7.84 -8.85 -8.69
C THR A 126 -6.64 -9.22 -7.82
N ILE A 127 -5.71 -8.28 -7.66
CA ILE A 127 -4.49 -8.43 -6.86
C ILE A 127 -4.29 -7.15 -6.05
N VAL A 128 -4.01 -7.28 -4.76
CA VAL A 128 -3.53 -6.16 -3.92
C VAL A 128 -2.02 -6.31 -3.74
N CYS A 129 -1.27 -5.25 -4.07
CA CYS A 129 0.18 -5.24 -4.10
C CYS A 129 0.73 -4.09 -3.25
N LEU A 130 1.68 -4.38 -2.35
CA LEU A 130 2.36 -3.37 -1.54
C LEU A 130 3.87 -3.62 -1.51
N PRO A 131 4.63 -3.09 -2.48
CA PRO A 131 6.08 -3.26 -2.59
C PRO A 131 6.86 -2.29 -1.66
N SER A 132 6.46 -2.20 -0.38
CA SER A 132 7.03 -1.21 0.56
C SER A 132 8.41 -1.62 1.08
N TYR A 133 9.33 -0.65 1.17
CA TYR A 133 10.72 -0.86 1.59
C TYR A 133 10.96 -0.84 3.11
N ARG A 134 9.91 -0.76 3.95
CA ARG A 134 9.97 -0.92 5.41
C ARG A 134 8.58 -0.80 6.03
N GLU A 135 8.02 -1.93 6.44
CA GLU A 135 6.77 -1.96 7.18
C GLU A 135 6.80 -3.18 8.11
N GLY A 136 6.09 -3.12 9.25
CA GLY A 136 5.75 -4.33 10.00
C GLY A 136 4.75 -5.18 9.18
N VAL A 137 3.68 -5.68 9.78
CA VAL A 137 2.54 -6.17 8.98
C VAL A 137 1.67 -4.95 8.60
N PRO A 138 1.58 -4.56 7.31
CA PRO A 138 0.75 -3.45 6.89
C PRO A 138 -0.72 -3.79 7.14
N LYS A 139 -1.47 -2.91 7.81
CA LYS A 139 -2.92 -3.09 7.98
C LYS A 139 -3.64 -3.28 6.65
N THR A 140 -3.18 -2.60 5.60
CA THR A 140 -3.66 -2.73 4.22
C THR A 140 -3.70 -4.18 3.73
N LEU A 141 -2.69 -5.00 4.04
CA LEU A 141 -2.68 -6.41 3.65
C LEU A 141 -3.65 -7.25 4.48
N LEU A 142 -3.91 -6.87 5.73
CA LEU A 142 -4.92 -7.52 6.57
C LEU A 142 -6.34 -7.13 6.14
N GLU A 143 -6.55 -5.90 5.68
CA GLU A 143 -7.83 -5.39 5.15
C GLU A 143 -8.21 -6.01 3.80
N ALA A 144 -7.22 -6.45 3.02
CA ALA A 144 -7.40 -7.03 1.69
C ALA A 144 -7.54 -8.57 1.67
N ALA A 145 -7.28 -9.24 2.80
CA ALA A 145 -7.29 -10.71 2.92
C ALA A 145 -8.69 -11.26 3.22
#